data_AF-G0IZN3-F1
#
_entry.id   AF-G0IZN3-F1
#
_cell.length_a   1.000
_cell.length_b   1.000
_cell.length_c   1.000
_cell.angle_alpha   90.00
_cell.angle_beta   90.00
_cell.angle_gamma   90.00
#
_symmetry.space_group_name_H-M   'P 1'
#
loop_
_entity.id
_entity.type
_entity.pdbx_description
1 polymer ?
#
loop_
_entity_poly.entity_id
_entity_poly.type
_entity_poly.pdbx_seq_one_letter_code
_entity_poly.pdbx_strand_id
1 'polypeptide(L)'
;MGSITYNFLSDSILFHEKSISNNFKNETDSRIEKELLDYRNHCIKNYPELIKEIKDKESFLKVFSSTQKTPYELLKQTSLYVDQFIIYDPLFRHSDFQSDMSKVTGEYLGYQSNGLNKTDVSKASKFLKEITPMIVADYVKIFPLSYHFEKPKSIPLKLPTDYYNSALPKPIMDFFWDNVSVRSMKKMDKGGWYVDEDSLKPCRGIVVDFKETNFSNSMIYHLFEMEVMDFDENTGKATFRQTLPDTPPTKDKFNAWVQQSINSASKAYFDKVFNETFIASNLNSTYLCNNSFTNNLITENFDAKQDIPAYTATQVMNLDLPFLENLDIQKLMDIRLYEENVFTNFRLELEKSFRELRNETDEKILKQKAENIFHELNEVQGQKIKNKIDHIKKQASVNAIVGLGGLASSFHTGGFSLLATAVAMGKGYTDYLAYNKEVKNNPAYLLWKSKKASR
;
A
#
# COMPACT_ATOMS: atom_id res chain seq x y z
N MET A 1 -13.31 -0.39 17.49
CA MET A 1 -12.04 -0.57 18.23
C MET A 1 -11.05 0.45 17.70
N GLY A 2 -10.28 1.12 18.56
CA GLY A 2 -9.31 2.14 18.14
C GLY A 2 -8.06 1.50 17.54
N SER A 3 -7.44 2.16 16.56
CA SER A 3 -6.16 1.73 15.98
C SER A 3 -5.00 2.15 16.88
N ILE A 4 -4.05 1.25 17.12
CA ILE A 4 -2.92 1.50 18.04
C ILE A 4 -2.07 2.70 17.59
N THR A 5 -1.86 2.87 16.28
CA THR A 5 -1.13 4.02 15.74
C THR A 5 -1.93 5.31 15.92
N TYR A 6 -3.25 5.28 15.70
CA TYR A 6 -4.11 6.46 15.85
C TYR A 6 -4.30 6.91 17.29
N ASN A 7 -4.14 6.01 18.27
CA ASN A 7 -4.15 6.39 19.69
C ASN A 7 -2.99 7.34 20.04
N PHE A 8 -1.85 7.24 19.37
CA PHE A 8 -0.78 8.23 19.50
C PHE A 8 -1.07 9.47 18.67
N LEU A 9 -1.49 9.26 17.41
CA LEU A 9 -1.65 10.36 16.46
C LEU A 9 -2.77 11.32 16.87
N SER A 10 -3.83 10.89 17.57
CA SER A 10 -4.95 11.76 17.97
C SER A 10 -4.52 13.02 18.72
N ASP A 11 -3.49 12.91 19.57
CA ASP A 11 -2.98 14.01 20.39
C ASP A 11 -1.65 14.57 19.87
N SER A 12 -1.16 14.05 18.74
CA SER A 12 0.13 14.41 18.17
C SER A 12 0.06 15.66 17.30
N ILE A 13 1.13 16.46 17.30
CA ILE A 13 1.28 17.56 16.34
C ILE A 13 1.25 17.07 14.89
N LEU A 14 1.59 15.79 14.64
CA LEU A 14 1.55 15.17 13.31
C LEU A 14 0.13 15.09 12.74
N PHE A 15 -0.91 15.29 13.57
CA PHE A 15 -2.33 15.24 13.18
C PHE A 15 -3.08 16.57 13.40
N HIS A 16 -2.39 17.60 13.90
CA HIS A 16 -2.95 18.94 14.07
C HIS A 16 -3.21 19.62 12.71
N GLU A 17 -4.45 20.00 12.44
CA GLU A 17 -4.85 20.56 11.13
C GLU A 17 -4.09 21.82 10.74
N LYS A 18 -3.84 22.71 11.69
CA LYS A 18 -3.09 23.95 11.46
C LYS A 18 -1.63 23.66 11.06
N SER A 19 -1.00 22.70 11.73
CA SER A 19 0.39 22.30 11.45
C SER A 19 0.49 21.53 10.12
N ILE A 20 -0.51 20.71 9.80
CA ILE A 20 -0.55 20.00 8.51
C ILE A 20 -0.77 20.96 7.33
N SER A 21 -1.75 21.87 7.45
CA SER A 21 -2.15 22.79 6.38
C SER A 21 -1.05 23.77 5.99
N ASN A 22 -0.22 24.20 6.94
CA ASN A 22 0.94 25.06 6.68
C ASN A 22 2.24 24.29 6.41
N ASN A 23 2.20 22.97 6.21
CA ASN A 23 3.37 22.09 6.03
C ASN A 23 4.40 22.22 7.16
N PHE A 24 3.93 22.33 8.40
CA PHE A 24 4.74 22.46 9.61
C PHE A 24 5.68 23.68 9.61
N LYS A 25 5.38 24.72 8.82
CA LYS A 25 6.21 25.95 8.74
C LYS A 25 6.42 26.64 10.10
N ASN A 26 5.44 26.52 10.99
CA ASN A 26 5.47 27.14 12.32
C ASN A 26 6.13 26.24 13.38
N GLU A 27 6.51 25.01 13.03
CA GLU A 27 7.15 24.07 13.94
C GLU A 27 8.66 24.02 13.68
N THR A 28 9.45 23.89 14.74
CA THR A 28 10.89 23.68 14.61
C THR A 28 11.20 22.26 14.17
N ASP A 29 12.30 22.06 13.44
CA ASP A 29 12.72 20.73 12.95
C ASP A 29 12.91 19.76 14.12
N SER A 30 13.60 20.21 15.17
CA SER A 30 13.81 19.43 16.40
C SER A 30 12.51 19.00 17.09
N ARG A 31 11.44 19.82 17.05
CA ARG A 31 10.14 19.44 17.61
C ARG A 31 9.50 18.32 16.80
N ILE A 32 9.53 18.41 15.47
CA ILE A 32 8.95 17.39 14.59
C ILE A 32 9.76 16.08 14.67
N GLU A 33 11.09 16.17 14.68
CA GLU A 33 11.97 15.01 14.85
C GLU A 33 11.72 14.30 16.17
N LYS A 34 11.57 15.05 17.26
CA LYS A 34 11.19 14.48 18.57
C LYS A 34 9.84 13.77 18.50
N GLU A 35 8.85 14.39 17.88
CA GLU A 35 7.52 13.79 17.74
C GLU A 35 7.55 12.51 16.90
N LEU A 36 8.33 12.47 15.81
CA LEU A 36 8.53 11.28 14.99
C LEU A 36 9.25 10.17 15.76
N LEU A 37 10.20 10.51 16.63
CA LEU A 37 10.85 9.58 17.56
C LEU A 37 9.85 9.00 18.55
N ASP A 38 9.02 9.85 19.15
CA ASP A 38 8.02 9.43 20.13
C ASP A 38 6.98 8.51 19.47
N TYR A 39 6.54 8.84 18.25
CA TYR A 39 5.68 7.99 17.42
C TYR A 39 6.33 6.64 17.10
N ARG A 40 7.60 6.65 16.69
CA ARG A 40 8.38 5.44 16.41
C ARG A 40 8.48 4.54 17.64
N ASN A 41 8.85 5.11 18.78
CA ASN A 41 8.96 4.40 20.05
C ASN A 41 7.62 3.78 20.47
N HIS A 42 6.51 4.52 20.27
CA HIS A 42 5.17 3.99 20.48
C HIS A 42 4.87 2.79 19.57
N CYS A 43 5.17 2.87 18.28
CA CYS A 43 4.95 1.77 17.34
C CYS A 43 5.80 0.53 17.67
N ILE A 44 7.09 0.71 18.00
CA ILE A 44 7.98 -0.40 18.36
C ILE A 44 7.53 -1.05 19.68
N LYS A 45 7.18 -0.24 20.69
CA LYS A 45 6.73 -0.73 21.99
C LYS A 45 5.46 -1.58 21.89
N ASN A 46 4.54 -1.20 21.00
CA ASN A 46 3.26 -1.88 20.80
C ASN A 46 3.27 -2.80 19.56
N TYR A 47 4.44 -3.22 19.09
CA TYR A 47 4.57 -4.01 17.87
C TYR A 47 3.84 -5.36 17.92
N PRO A 48 3.86 -6.14 19.02
CA PRO A 48 3.06 -7.35 19.14
C PRO A 48 1.56 -7.08 19.01
N GLU A 49 1.08 -5.99 19.60
CA GLU A 49 -0.32 -5.58 19.55
C GLU A 49 -0.71 -5.11 18.14
N LEU A 50 0.18 -4.45 17.38
CA LEU A 50 -0.05 -4.11 15.97
C LEU A 50 -0.23 -5.36 15.10
N ILE A 51 0.58 -6.40 15.32
CA ILE A 51 0.40 -7.69 14.63
C ILE A 51 -0.95 -8.30 15.02
N LYS A 52 -1.29 -8.28 16.31
CA LYS A 52 -2.56 -8.83 16.80
C LYS A 52 -3.76 -8.09 16.18
N GLU A 53 -3.74 -6.75 16.15
CA GLU A 53 -4.78 -5.91 15.55
C GLU A 53 -5.05 -6.29 14.08
N ILE A 54 -4.01 -6.66 13.34
CA ILE A 54 -4.14 -7.15 11.96
C ILE A 54 -4.70 -8.58 11.94
N LYS A 55 -4.20 -9.48 12.79
CA LYS A 55 -4.55 -10.91 12.76
C LYS A 55 -5.93 -11.21 13.30
N ASP A 56 -6.45 -10.43 14.24
CA ASP A 56 -7.72 -10.67 14.95
C ASP A 56 -8.93 -10.81 14.01
N LYS A 57 -8.90 -10.16 12.83
CA LYS A 57 -9.92 -10.37 11.79
C LYS A 57 -9.63 -11.65 11.03
N GLU A 58 -10.42 -12.71 11.17
CA GLU A 58 -10.26 -13.90 10.33
C GLU A 58 -10.75 -13.63 8.91
N SER A 59 -9.84 -13.61 7.93
CA SER A 59 -10.18 -13.48 6.52
C SER A 59 -9.02 -13.92 5.63
N PHE A 60 -9.34 -14.57 4.51
CA PHE A 60 -8.40 -14.89 3.43
C PHE A 60 -8.20 -13.72 2.46
N LEU A 61 -9.03 -12.68 2.56
CA LEU A 61 -9.00 -11.46 1.73
C LEU A 61 -8.29 -10.32 2.44
N LYS A 62 -7.13 -10.62 3.04
CA LYS A 62 -6.20 -9.61 3.52
C LYS A 62 -5.11 -9.38 2.51
N VAL A 63 -4.85 -8.13 2.19
CA VAL A 63 -3.81 -7.74 1.23
C VAL A 63 -2.76 -6.92 1.95
N PHE A 64 -1.49 -7.24 1.74
CA PHE A 64 -0.36 -6.49 2.27
C PHE A 64 0.43 -5.86 1.13
N SER A 65 0.60 -4.54 1.17
CA SER A 65 1.41 -3.79 0.21
C SER A 65 2.67 -3.25 0.89
N SER A 66 3.82 -3.51 0.26
CA SER A 66 5.10 -2.92 0.64
C SER A 66 5.40 -1.59 -0.05
N THR A 67 4.47 -1.07 -0.88
CA THR A 67 4.68 0.20 -1.57
C THR A 67 4.74 1.35 -0.57
N GLN A 68 5.82 2.12 -0.61
CA GLN A 68 6.03 3.28 0.27
C GLN A 68 4.95 4.36 0.14
N LYS A 69 4.27 4.44 -1.00
CA LYS A 69 3.15 5.34 -1.30
C LYS A 69 1.99 4.53 -1.84
N THR A 70 1.04 4.19 -0.97
CA THR A 70 -0.18 3.52 -1.42
C THR A 70 -1.14 4.56 -2.01
N PRO A 71 -1.55 4.44 -3.28
CA PRO A 71 -2.50 5.36 -3.87
C PRO A 71 -3.86 5.29 -3.16
N TYR A 72 -4.48 6.45 -2.90
CA TYR A 72 -5.80 6.49 -2.27
C TYR A 72 -6.88 5.80 -3.12
N GLU A 73 -6.82 5.96 -4.45
CA GLU A 73 -7.76 5.31 -5.37
C GLU A 73 -7.65 3.78 -5.34
N LEU A 74 -6.44 3.23 -5.16
CA LEU A 74 -6.27 1.78 -4.97
C LEU A 74 -7.01 1.30 -3.71
N LEU A 75 -6.89 2.04 -2.59
CA LEU A 75 -7.59 1.71 -1.35
C LEU A 75 -9.10 1.78 -1.52
N LYS A 76 -9.62 2.80 -2.22
CA LYS A 76 -11.06 2.93 -2.52
C LYS A 76 -11.55 1.75 -3.36
N GLN A 77 -10.84 1.44 -4.43
CA GLN A 77 -11.19 0.37 -5.36
C GLN A 77 -11.24 -0.99 -4.67
N THR A 78 -10.19 -1.31 -3.92
CA THR A 78 -10.09 -2.58 -3.19
C THR A 78 -11.09 -2.68 -2.03
N SER A 79 -11.61 -1.55 -1.52
CA SER A 79 -12.61 -1.53 -0.46
C SER A 79 -13.99 -2.08 -0.88
N LEU A 80 -14.19 -2.37 -2.16
CA LEU A 80 -15.38 -3.05 -2.66
C LEU A 80 -15.32 -4.58 -2.46
N TYR A 81 -14.14 -5.15 -2.22
CA TYR A 81 -13.95 -6.61 -2.22
C TYR A 81 -13.07 -7.11 -1.06
N VAL A 82 -11.94 -6.44 -0.82
CA VAL A 82 -10.93 -6.83 0.18
C VAL A 82 -11.46 -6.56 1.59
N ASP A 83 -11.17 -7.46 2.53
CA ASP A 83 -11.62 -7.34 3.93
C ASP A 83 -10.71 -6.43 4.75
N GLN A 84 -9.41 -6.52 4.51
CA GLN A 84 -8.40 -5.71 5.17
C GLN A 84 -7.22 -5.43 4.24
N PHE A 85 -6.76 -4.18 4.18
CA PHE A 85 -5.62 -3.72 3.39
C PHE A 85 -4.54 -3.17 4.32
N ILE A 86 -3.40 -3.86 4.39
CA ILE A 86 -2.27 -3.50 5.23
C ILE A 86 -1.30 -2.68 4.39
N ILE A 87 -1.08 -1.44 4.81
CA ILE A 87 -0.18 -0.50 4.14
C ILE A 87 1.10 -0.27 4.93
N TYR A 88 2.13 0.10 4.20
CA TYR A 88 3.35 0.69 4.75
C TYR A 88 3.03 1.93 5.58
N ASP A 89 3.60 2.05 6.79
CA ASP A 89 3.47 3.25 7.62
C ASP A 89 4.18 4.46 7.00
N PRO A 90 3.44 5.46 6.52
CA PRO A 90 4.01 6.59 5.81
C PRO A 90 4.77 7.55 6.74
N LEU A 91 4.50 7.56 8.05
CA LEU A 91 5.19 8.41 9.02
C LEU A 91 6.43 7.72 9.60
N PHE A 92 6.36 6.42 9.89
CA PHE A 92 7.44 5.69 10.57
C PHE A 92 8.78 5.81 9.84
N ARG A 93 8.78 5.80 8.51
CA ARG A 93 10.01 5.95 7.70
C ARG A 93 10.76 7.26 7.91
N HIS A 94 10.09 8.31 8.39
CA HIS A 94 10.70 9.61 8.61
C HIS A 94 11.43 9.70 9.96
N SER A 95 11.36 8.62 10.75
CA SER A 95 12.08 8.47 12.02
C SER A 95 13.39 7.69 11.91
N ASP A 96 13.76 7.22 10.71
CA ASP A 96 14.97 6.43 10.51
C ASP A 96 16.23 7.33 10.61
N PHE A 97 17.23 6.87 11.36
CA PHE A 97 18.45 7.62 11.59
C PHE A 97 19.53 7.19 10.61
N GLN A 98 20.09 8.17 9.90
CA GLN A 98 21.32 7.92 9.15
C GLN A 98 22.50 7.79 10.12
N SER A 99 23.26 6.71 9.99
CA SER A 99 24.54 6.55 10.69
C SER A 99 25.52 7.63 10.26
N ASP A 100 26.43 8.04 11.16
CA ASP A 100 27.43 9.07 10.86
C ASP A 100 28.29 8.70 9.65
N MET A 101 28.64 7.42 9.51
CA MET A 101 29.35 6.92 8.34
C MET A 101 28.56 7.08 7.03
N SER A 102 27.23 6.88 7.06
CA SER A 102 26.37 7.11 5.88
C SER A 102 26.35 8.59 5.49
N LYS A 103 26.31 9.50 6.48
CA LYS A 103 26.36 10.95 6.24
C LYS A 103 27.70 11.35 5.61
N VAL A 104 28.81 10.96 6.23
CA VAL A 104 30.17 11.25 5.73
C VAL A 104 30.38 10.69 4.31
N THR A 105 29.94 9.46 4.05
CA THR A 105 30.04 8.85 2.71
C THR A 105 29.16 9.59 1.70
N GLY A 106 27.95 9.98 2.09
CA GLY A 106 27.04 10.76 1.26
C GLY A 106 27.63 12.10 0.86
N GLU A 107 28.15 12.85 1.84
CA GLU A 107 28.83 14.13 1.64
C GLU A 107 30.06 13.99 0.73
N TYR A 108 30.90 12.97 0.96
CA TYR A 108 32.06 12.70 0.11
C TYR A 108 31.67 12.44 -1.36
N LEU A 109 30.58 11.72 -1.58
CA LEU A 109 30.03 11.45 -2.91
C LEU A 109 29.28 12.65 -3.50
N GLY A 110 29.13 13.74 -2.74
CA GLY A 110 28.44 14.97 -3.14
C GLY A 110 26.92 14.89 -3.06
N TYR A 111 26.36 13.91 -2.35
CA TYR A 111 24.93 13.85 -2.06
C TYR A 111 24.58 14.85 -0.95
N GLN A 112 23.52 15.62 -1.14
CA GLN A 112 23.04 16.56 -0.12
C GLN A 112 22.39 15.79 1.04
N SER A 113 22.89 15.99 2.26
CA SER A 113 22.17 15.57 3.47
C SER A 113 21.03 16.55 3.70
N ASN A 114 19.90 16.33 3.06
CA ASN A 114 18.72 17.10 3.39
C ASN A 114 18.26 16.68 4.79
N GLY A 115 18.17 17.63 5.72
CA GLY A 115 17.54 17.43 7.03
C GLY A 115 16.07 17.05 6.87
N LEU A 116 15.31 17.14 7.96
CA LEU A 116 13.89 16.80 7.96
C LEU A 116 13.12 17.45 6.78
N ASN A 117 12.58 16.63 5.88
CA ASN A 117 11.69 17.12 4.83
C ASN A 117 10.25 17.28 5.36
N LYS A 118 9.96 18.47 5.91
CA LYS A 118 8.61 18.83 6.43
C LYS A 118 7.49 18.64 5.41
N THR A 119 7.79 18.82 4.12
CA THR A 119 6.79 18.63 3.06
C THR A 119 6.38 17.17 2.94
N ASP A 120 7.32 16.24 3.04
CA ASP A 120 7.03 14.81 2.96
C ASP A 120 6.30 14.34 4.22
N VAL A 121 6.69 14.81 5.42
CA VAL A 121 5.97 14.54 6.66
C VAL A 121 4.53 15.06 6.57
N SER A 122 4.32 16.29 6.06
CA SER A 122 2.98 16.85 5.85
C SER A 122 2.14 16.01 4.89
N LYS A 123 2.72 15.51 3.80
CA LYS A 123 2.01 14.62 2.86
C LYS A 123 1.61 13.31 3.53
N ALA A 124 2.52 12.68 4.30
CA ALA A 124 2.22 11.48 5.06
C ALA A 124 1.08 11.71 6.06
N SER A 125 1.13 12.78 6.84
CA SER A 125 0.07 13.18 7.78
C SER A 125 -1.27 13.43 7.09
N LYS A 126 -1.28 14.15 5.95
CA LYS A 126 -2.51 14.41 5.16
C LYS A 126 -3.14 13.10 4.70
N PHE A 127 -2.33 12.21 4.14
CA PHE A 127 -2.78 10.91 3.67
C PHE A 127 -3.39 10.09 4.81
N LEU A 128 -2.74 10.02 5.98
CA LEU A 128 -3.29 9.34 7.14
C LEU A 128 -4.61 9.97 7.61
N LYS A 129 -4.73 11.30 7.61
CA LYS A 129 -6.02 11.94 7.91
C LYS A 129 -7.10 11.57 6.90
N GLU A 130 -6.79 11.57 5.61
CA GLU A 130 -7.73 11.25 4.53
C GLU A 130 -8.26 9.81 4.61
N ILE A 131 -7.43 8.85 5.01
CA ILE A 131 -7.84 7.44 5.15
C ILE A 131 -8.43 7.10 6.53
N THR A 132 -8.58 8.07 7.45
CA THR A 132 -9.13 7.82 8.80
C THR A 132 -10.45 7.01 8.78
N PRO A 133 -11.43 7.29 7.91
CA PRO A 133 -12.64 6.46 7.81
C PRO A 133 -12.33 4.98 7.55
N MET A 134 -11.34 4.70 6.72
CA MET A 134 -10.93 3.34 6.36
C MET A 134 -10.23 2.62 7.52
N ILE A 135 -9.48 3.35 8.35
CA ILE A 135 -8.84 2.81 9.55
C ILE A 135 -9.88 2.49 10.62
N VAL A 136 -10.81 3.42 10.87
CA VAL A 136 -11.91 3.25 11.85
C VAL A 136 -12.79 2.06 11.49
N ALA A 137 -12.99 1.82 10.19
CA ALA A 137 -13.76 0.70 9.68
C ALA A 137 -13.02 -0.65 9.67
N ASP A 138 -11.84 -0.72 10.28
CA ASP A 138 -11.02 -1.93 10.32
C ASP A 138 -10.70 -2.48 8.91
N TYR A 139 -10.76 -1.60 7.90
CA TYR A 139 -10.45 -1.92 6.52
C TYR A 139 -8.98 -1.67 6.23
N VAL A 140 -8.44 -0.50 6.57
CA VAL A 140 -7.00 -0.24 6.40
C VAL A 140 -6.26 -0.49 7.73
N LYS A 141 -5.09 -1.10 7.65
CA LYS A 141 -4.15 -1.25 8.76
C LYS A 141 -2.79 -0.67 8.40
N ILE A 142 -2.16 0.00 9.36
CA ILE A 142 -0.85 0.61 9.17
C ILE A 142 0.19 -0.30 9.83
N PHE A 143 1.25 -0.60 9.10
CA PHE A 143 2.32 -1.47 9.58
C PHE A 143 3.69 -0.82 9.43
N PRO A 144 4.53 -0.77 10.49
CA PRO A 144 5.85 -0.13 10.47
C PRO A 144 6.88 -1.00 9.72
N LEU A 145 6.64 -1.25 8.44
CA LEU A 145 7.44 -2.17 7.62
C LEU A 145 8.91 -1.73 7.52
N SER A 146 9.18 -0.42 7.56
CA SER A 146 10.55 0.13 7.50
C SER A 146 11.46 -0.49 8.54
N TYR A 147 10.92 -0.81 9.72
CA TYR A 147 11.65 -1.36 10.85
C TYR A 147 12.47 -2.62 10.50
N HIS A 148 11.96 -3.45 9.57
CA HIS A 148 12.63 -4.67 9.11
C HIS A 148 13.74 -4.44 8.10
N PHE A 149 13.85 -3.23 7.56
CA PHE A 149 14.78 -2.86 6.50
C PHE A 149 15.72 -1.74 6.92
N GLU A 150 15.79 -1.46 8.23
CA GLU A 150 16.69 -0.44 8.77
C GLU A 150 18.14 -0.86 8.60
N LYS A 151 18.98 0.14 8.35
CA LYS A 151 20.41 -0.09 8.21
C LYS A 151 20.96 -0.54 9.56
N PRO A 152 21.83 -1.57 9.60
CA PRO A 152 22.45 -1.98 10.83
C PRO A 152 23.33 -0.85 11.38
N LYS A 153 23.44 -0.77 12.71
CA LYS A 153 24.31 0.22 13.38
C LYS A 153 25.77 0.11 12.94
N SER A 154 26.22 -1.11 12.69
CA SER A 154 27.54 -1.43 12.13
C SER A 154 27.38 -2.04 10.74
N ILE A 155 28.20 -1.61 9.78
CA ILE A 155 28.20 -2.20 8.44
C ILE A 155 29.18 -3.38 8.43
N PRO A 156 28.72 -4.61 8.12
CA PRO A 156 29.61 -5.75 8.04
C PRO A 156 30.52 -5.63 6.82
N LEU A 157 31.82 -5.83 7.01
CA LEU A 157 32.77 -6.00 5.90
C LEU A 157 32.60 -7.42 5.33
N LYS A 158 32.14 -7.52 4.08
CA LYS A 158 31.99 -8.81 3.38
C LYS A 158 33.08 -8.96 2.33
N LEU A 159 33.80 -10.07 2.37
CA LEU A 159 34.85 -10.44 1.41
C LEU A 159 34.40 -11.70 0.66
N PRO A 160 33.51 -11.59 -0.36
CA PRO A 160 33.06 -12.74 -1.12
C PRO A 160 34.22 -13.33 -1.92
N THR A 161 34.39 -14.66 -1.88
CA THR A 161 35.45 -15.37 -2.62
C THR A 161 35.05 -15.70 -4.06
N ASP A 162 33.76 -15.65 -4.38
CA ASP A 162 33.17 -16.07 -5.65
C ASP A 162 32.32 -14.97 -6.32
N TYR A 163 32.55 -13.71 -5.97
CA TYR A 163 31.74 -12.57 -6.44
C TYR A 163 30.24 -12.71 -6.18
N TYR A 164 29.84 -13.44 -5.13
CA TYR A 164 28.44 -13.75 -4.79
C TYR A 164 27.71 -14.64 -5.82
N ASN A 165 28.43 -15.37 -6.67
CA ASN A 165 27.80 -16.28 -7.63
C ASN A 165 26.96 -17.37 -6.94
N SER A 166 27.35 -17.81 -5.75
CA SER A 166 26.61 -18.78 -4.93
C SER A 166 25.61 -18.15 -3.94
N ALA A 167 25.39 -16.84 -4.00
CA ALA A 167 24.52 -16.15 -3.04
C ALA A 167 23.03 -16.50 -3.18
N LEU A 168 22.61 -17.00 -4.36
CA LEU A 168 21.25 -17.45 -4.65
C LEU A 168 21.29 -18.80 -5.38
N PRO A 169 20.22 -19.62 -5.29
CA PRO A 169 20.04 -20.77 -6.16
C PRO A 169 20.14 -20.39 -7.63
N LYS A 170 20.78 -21.25 -8.44
CA LYS A 170 21.08 -20.97 -9.86
C LYS A 170 19.86 -20.49 -10.67
N PRO A 171 18.67 -21.13 -10.61
CA PRO A 171 17.51 -20.66 -11.39
C PRO A 171 17.09 -19.23 -11.05
N ILE A 172 17.15 -18.86 -9.77
CA ILE A 172 16.82 -17.52 -9.30
C ILE A 172 17.88 -16.52 -9.76
N MET A 173 19.17 -16.89 -9.66
CA MET A 173 20.25 -16.03 -10.13
C MET A 173 20.15 -15.80 -11.65
N ASP A 174 19.91 -16.86 -12.44
CA ASP A 174 19.74 -16.79 -13.89
C ASP A 174 18.58 -15.83 -14.26
N PHE A 175 17.44 -15.90 -13.55
CA PHE A 175 16.33 -14.95 -13.71
C PHE A 175 16.75 -13.48 -13.55
N PHE A 176 17.57 -13.15 -12.54
CA PHE A 176 18.06 -11.78 -12.36
C PHE A 176 19.00 -11.36 -13.50
N TRP A 177 19.90 -12.25 -13.94
CA TRP A 177 20.83 -11.97 -15.03
C TRP A 177 20.12 -11.74 -16.37
N ASP A 178 19.04 -12.47 -16.65
CA ASP A 178 18.25 -12.29 -17.88
C ASP A 178 17.49 -10.95 -17.91
N ASN A 179 17.34 -10.33 -16.74
CA ASN A 179 16.53 -9.13 -16.53
C ASN A 179 17.33 -7.91 -16.02
N VAL A 180 18.65 -8.02 -15.86
CA VAL A 180 19.47 -6.93 -15.34
C VAL A 180 19.71 -5.85 -16.40
N SER A 181 19.72 -4.60 -15.94
CA SER A 181 20.15 -3.43 -16.69
C SER A 181 21.20 -2.68 -15.87
N VAL A 182 22.41 -2.56 -16.42
CA VAL A 182 23.51 -1.86 -15.75
C VAL A 182 23.91 -0.65 -16.59
N ARG A 183 23.99 0.51 -15.95
CA ARG A 183 24.38 1.77 -16.59
C ARG A 183 25.51 2.44 -15.82
N SER A 184 26.39 3.11 -16.56
CA SER A 184 27.45 3.93 -15.98
C SER A 184 26.85 5.17 -15.30
N MET A 185 27.52 5.68 -14.28
CA MET A 185 27.20 6.94 -13.64
C MET A 185 28.37 7.90 -13.74
N LYS A 186 28.06 9.19 -13.80
CA LYS A 186 29.03 10.27 -13.87
C LYS A 186 28.79 11.27 -12.74
N LYS A 187 29.87 11.75 -12.14
CA LYS A 187 29.82 12.79 -11.11
C LYS A 187 29.40 14.12 -11.75
N MET A 188 28.59 14.89 -11.04
CA MET A 188 28.15 16.23 -11.46
C MET A 188 29.07 17.31 -10.90
N ASP A 189 29.26 18.40 -11.64
CA ASP A 189 30.11 19.53 -11.24
C ASP A 189 29.65 20.19 -9.92
N LYS A 190 28.33 20.20 -9.67
CA LYS A 190 27.72 20.79 -8.47
C LYS A 190 27.56 19.80 -7.30
N GLY A 191 28.18 18.63 -7.39
CA GLY A 191 27.99 17.51 -6.46
C GLY A 191 26.86 16.57 -6.89
N GLY A 192 26.98 15.31 -6.48
CA GLY A 192 26.05 14.23 -6.83
C GLY A 192 26.47 13.50 -8.09
N TRP A 193 25.61 12.57 -8.53
CA TRP A 193 25.85 11.68 -9.67
C TRP A 193 24.59 11.60 -10.54
N TYR A 194 24.78 11.46 -11.84
CA TYR A 194 23.71 11.16 -12.79
C TYR A 194 23.97 9.84 -13.51
N VAL A 195 22.88 9.20 -13.93
CA VAL A 195 22.94 7.98 -14.74
C VAL A 195 23.22 8.39 -16.19
N ASP A 196 24.28 7.84 -16.77
CA ASP A 196 24.59 7.99 -18.18
C ASP A 196 23.60 7.13 -18.99
N GLU A 197 22.88 7.73 -19.94
CA GLU A 197 21.92 7.02 -20.79
C GLU A 197 22.61 6.19 -21.89
N ASP A 198 23.90 6.42 -22.11
CA ASP A 198 24.74 5.61 -22.98
C ASP A 198 24.93 4.16 -22.49
N SER A 199 25.45 3.30 -23.37
CA SER A 199 25.90 1.94 -23.03
C SER A 199 26.91 1.92 -21.85
N LEU A 200 26.89 0.86 -21.05
CA LEU A 200 27.86 0.60 -19.97
C LEU A 200 29.33 0.71 -20.46
N LYS A 201 30.09 1.61 -19.84
CA LYS A 201 31.51 1.87 -20.12
C LYS A 201 32.33 1.78 -18.81
N PRO A 202 33.63 1.42 -18.87
CA PRO A 202 34.50 1.44 -17.70
C PRO A 202 34.45 2.78 -16.95
N CYS A 203 34.02 2.73 -15.70
CA CYS A 203 33.84 3.88 -14.81
C CYS A 203 33.95 3.44 -13.34
N ARG A 204 33.72 4.37 -12.41
CA ARG A 204 33.80 4.14 -10.96
C ARG A 204 32.45 4.23 -10.24
N GLY A 205 31.37 4.50 -10.97
CA GLY A 205 30.01 4.54 -10.46
C GLY A 205 29.08 3.83 -11.45
N ILE A 206 28.25 2.92 -10.96
CA ILE A 206 27.23 2.23 -11.77
C ILE A 206 25.90 2.20 -11.02
N VAL A 207 24.82 2.15 -11.78
CA VAL A 207 23.51 1.76 -11.28
C VAL A 207 23.17 0.38 -11.82
N VAL A 208 22.79 -0.52 -10.93
CA VAL A 208 22.21 -1.83 -11.26
C VAL A 208 20.71 -1.73 -11.03
N ASP A 209 19.93 -2.00 -12.07
CA ASP A 209 18.48 -2.05 -12.04
C ASP A 209 17.99 -3.33 -12.72
N PHE A 210 16.71 -3.62 -12.60
CA PHE A 210 16.07 -4.75 -13.29
C PHE A 210 14.97 -4.26 -14.22
N LYS A 211 14.66 -5.00 -15.28
CA LYS A 211 13.59 -4.63 -16.22
C LYS A 211 12.29 -4.40 -15.46
N GLU A 212 11.52 -3.39 -15.89
CA GLU A 212 10.17 -3.09 -15.39
C GLU A 212 10.07 -2.70 -13.90
N THR A 213 11.18 -2.51 -13.19
CA THR A 213 11.19 -1.96 -11.83
C THR A 213 11.14 -0.43 -11.82
N ASN A 214 11.43 0.23 -12.96
CA ASN A 214 11.50 1.69 -13.11
C ASN A 214 12.34 2.37 -12.01
N PHE A 215 13.55 1.86 -11.75
CA PHE A 215 14.48 2.31 -10.71
C PHE A 215 13.98 2.23 -9.26
N SER A 216 12.76 1.74 -8.99
CA SER A 216 12.16 1.73 -7.65
C SER A 216 13.00 0.98 -6.58
N ASN A 217 13.83 0.04 -7.03
CA ASN A 217 14.75 -0.75 -6.21
C ASN A 217 16.17 -0.81 -6.82
N SER A 218 16.53 0.18 -7.63
CA SER A 218 17.87 0.25 -8.21
C SER A 218 18.94 0.45 -7.13
N MET A 219 20.12 -0.13 -7.36
CA MET A 219 21.26 -0.03 -6.45
C MET A 219 22.41 0.69 -7.10
N ILE A 220 22.96 1.67 -6.38
CA ILE A 220 24.12 2.46 -6.80
C ILE A 220 25.36 1.88 -6.15
N TYR A 221 26.38 1.60 -6.97
CA TYR A 221 27.68 1.11 -6.52
C TYR A 221 28.78 2.07 -6.95
N HIS A 222 29.72 2.33 -6.03
CA HIS A 222 30.94 3.08 -6.32
C HIS A 222 32.15 2.19 -6.06
N LEU A 223 33.08 2.14 -7.01
CA LEU A 223 34.30 1.33 -6.92
C LEU A 223 35.42 2.11 -6.22
N PHE A 224 35.35 2.15 -4.89
CA PHE A 224 36.42 2.68 -4.06
C PHE A 224 37.69 1.82 -4.15
N GLU A 225 38.83 2.48 -4.08
CA GLU A 225 40.10 1.84 -3.77
C GLU A 225 40.30 1.88 -2.26
N MET A 226 40.82 0.78 -1.71
CA MET A 226 41.04 0.62 -0.28
C MET A 226 42.50 0.31 -0.02
N GLU A 227 43.08 0.99 0.96
CA GLU A 227 44.44 0.81 1.46
C GLU A 227 44.36 0.48 2.95
N VAL A 228 44.98 -0.62 3.40
CA VAL A 228 45.11 -0.93 4.83
C VAL A 228 46.24 -0.08 5.39
N MET A 229 45.90 0.82 6.31
CA MET A 229 46.84 1.74 6.94
C MET A 229 47.51 1.13 8.17
N ASP A 230 46.73 0.38 8.93
CA ASP A 230 47.18 -0.25 10.19
C ASP A 230 46.32 -1.49 10.46
N PHE A 231 46.92 -2.51 11.09
CA PHE A 231 46.24 -3.72 11.51
C PHE A 231 46.81 -4.22 12.83
N ASP A 232 45.96 -4.22 13.86
CA ASP A 232 46.28 -4.80 15.15
C ASP A 232 45.85 -6.27 15.17
N GLU A 233 46.83 -7.16 15.08
CA GLU A 233 46.62 -8.62 15.10
C GLU A 233 46.02 -9.13 16.43
N ASN A 234 46.27 -8.44 17.54
CA ASN A 234 45.77 -8.86 18.85
C ASN A 234 44.29 -8.56 19.02
N THR A 235 43.83 -7.43 18.47
CA THR A 235 42.42 -7.02 18.54
C THR A 235 41.63 -7.34 17.28
N GLY A 236 42.30 -7.72 16.19
CA GLY A 236 41.70 -7.92 14.87
C GLY A 236 41.18 -6.63 14.22
N LYS A 237 41.62 -5.45 14.69
CA LYS A 237 41.14 -4.16 14.20
C LYS A 237 42.03 -3.67 13.07
N ALA A 238 41.40 -3.30 11.95
CA ALA A 238 42.07 -2.67 10.82
C ALA A 238 41.62 -1.21 10.68
N THR A 239 42.56 -0.33 10.39
CA THR A 239 42.28 1.02 9.86
C THR A 239 42.54 0.99 8.37
N PHE A 240 41.55 1.40 7.58
CA PHE A 240 41.68 1.49 6.13
C PHE A 240 41.33 2.88 5.63
N ARG A 241 42.00 3.29 4.55
CA ARG A 241 41.67 4.49 3.79
C ARG A 241 40.90 4.08 2.55
N GLN A 242 39.78 4.74 2.28
CA GLN A 242 39.06 4.60 1.02
C GLN A 242 39.26 5.86 0.17
N THR A 243 39.44 5.69 -1.13
CA THR A 243 39.52 6.80 -2.09
C THR A 243 38.74 6.42 -3.33
N LEU A 244 38.02 7.37 -3.93
CA LEU A 244 37.35 7.18 -5.21
C LEU A 244 38.15 7.92 -6.29
N PRO A 245 38.98 7.22 -7.08
CA PRO A 245 39.77 7.86 -8.13
C PRO A 245 38.88 8.34 -9.28
N ASP A 246 39.31 9.40 -9.97
CA ASP A 246 38.64 9.88 -11.18
C ASP A 246 38.93 8.98 -12.41
N THR A 247 39.97 8.15 -12.35
CA THR A 247 40.37 7.26 -13.44
C THR A 247 39.60 5.93 -13.41
N PRO A 248 39.12 5.43 -14.56
CA PRO A 248 38.45 4.13 -14.63
C PRO A 248 39.44 2.99 -14.33
N PRO A 249 38.96 1.85 -13.78
CA PRO A 249 39.77 0.66 -13.59
C PRO A 249 40.10 -0.01 -14.94
N THR A 250 40.97 -1.04 -14.92
CA THR A 250 41.16 -1.93 -16.08
C THR A 250 39.86 -2.63 -16.44
N LYS A 251 39.71 -3.05 -17.71
CA LYS A 251 38.49 -3.73 -18.20
C LYS A 251 38.15 -4.99 -17.40
N ASP A 252 39.14 -5.80 -17.05
CA ASP A 252 38.93 -7.03 -16.29
C ASP A 252 38.47 -6.74 -14.85
N LYS A 253 39.10 -5.76 -14.19
CA LYS A 253 38.68 -5.30 -12.85
C LYS A 253 37.29 -4.70 -12.88
N PHE A 254 36.96 -3.94 -13.93
CA PHE A 254 35.63 -3.38 -14.15
C PHE A 254 34.58 -4.49 -14.29
N ASN A 255 34.81 -5.47 -15.17
CA ASN A 255 33.87 -6.56 -15.44
C ASN A 255 33.63 -7.42 -14.19
N ALA A 256 34.68 -7.77 -13.46
CA ALA A 256 34.56 -8.52 -12.21
C ALA A 256 33.77 -7.75 -11.14
N TRP A 257 34.02 -6.44 -11.02
CA TRP A 257 33.26 -5.58 -10.12
C TRP A 257 31.78 -5.47 -10.53
N VAL A 258 31.49 -5.29 -11.82
CA VAL A 258 30.12 -5.25 -12.34
C VAL A 258 29.40 -6.57 -12.04
N GLN A 259 30.03 -7.72 -12.29
CA GLN A 259 29.47 -9.03 -11.95
C GLN A 259 29.15 -9.14 -10.45
N GLN A 260 30.08 -8.75 -9.59
CA GLN A 260 29.88 -8.74 -8.15
C GLN A 260 28.71 -7.82 -7.73
N SER A 261 28.60 -6.64 -8.35
CA SER A 261 27.52 -5.69 -8.11
C SER A 261 26.16 -6.23 -8.57
N ILE A 262 26.08 -6.89 -9.72
CA ILE A 262 24.85 -7.54 -10.20
C ILE A 262 24.41 -8.63 -9.22
N ASN A 263 25.32 -9.54 -8.83
CA ASN A 263 25.00 -10.63 -7.91
C ASN A 263 24.60 -10.09 -6.52
N SER A 264 25.29 -9.05 -6.03
CA SER A 264 24.94 -8.40 -4.76
C SER A 264 23.56 -7.72 -4.82
N ALA A 265 23.23 -7.04 -5.92
CA ALA A 265 21.93 -6.40 -6.11
C ALA A 265 20.81 -7.44 -6.18
N SER A 266 21.06 -8.54 -6.90
CA SER A 266 20.14 -9.68 -7.04
C SER A 266 19.81 -10.29 -5.68
N LYS A 267 20.84 -10.58 -4.86
CA LYS A 267 20.65 -11.09 -3.49
C LYS A 267 19.85 -10.13 -2.63
N ALA A 268 20.18 -8.84 -2.67
CA ALA A 268 19.51 -7.84 -1.85
C ALA A 268 18.04 -7.62 -2.27
N TYR A 269 17.74 -7.67 -3.58
CA TYR A 269 16.36 -7.60 -4.08
C TYR A 269 15.57 -8.85 -3.65
N PHE A 270 16.15 -10.05 -3.85
CA PHE A 270 15.53 -11.30 -3.44
C PHE A 270 15.24 -11.33 -1.94
N ASP A 271 16.22 -10.99 -1.10
CA ASP A 271 16.04 -10.96 0.36
C ASP A 271 14.93 -10.01 0.79
N LYS A 272 14.83 -8.86 0.12
CA LYS A 272 13.74 -7.91 0.36
C LYS A 272 12.39 -8.53 0.03
N VAL A 273 12.21 -9.07 -1.17
CA VAL A 273 10.93 -9.70 -1.59
C VAL A 273 10.58 -10.89 -0.69
N PHE A 274 11.56 -11.72 -0.34
CA PHE A 274 11.39 -12.84 0.55
C PHE A 274 10.91 -12.38 1.95
N ASN A 275 11.57 -11.37 2.52
CA ASN A 275 11.17 -10.82 3.82
C ASN A 275 9.77 -10.20 3.77
N GLU A 276 9.43 -9.45 2.71
CA GLU A 276 8.09 -8.88 2.53
C GLU A 276 7.02 -9.98 2.42
N THR A 277 7.30 -11.07 1.69
CA THR A 277 6.40 -12.23 1.57
C THR A 277 6.25 -12.98 2.91
N PHE A 278 7.35 -13.16 3.64
CA PHE A 278 7.34 -13.76 4.97
C PHE A 278 6.52 -12.93 5.96
N ILE A 279 6.68 -11.61 5.94
CA ILE A 279 5.88 -10.68 6.76
C ILE A 279 4.40 -10.78 6.38
N ALA A 280 4.07 -10.76 5.08
CA ALA A 280 2.69 -10.92 4.61
C ALA A 280 2.06 -12.22 5.15
N SER A 281 2.79 -13.33 5.07
CA SER A 281 2.37 -14.62 5.62
C SER A 281 2.17 -14.57 7.13
N ASN A 282 3.08 -13.95 7.90
CA ASN A 282 2.94 -13.82 9.35
C ASN A 282 1.71 -12.98 9.76
N LEU A 283 1.32 -12.03 8.91
CA LEU A 283 0.11 -11.21 9.06
C LEU A 283 -1.17 -11.91 8.55
N ASN A 284 -1.08 -13.17 8.09
CA ASN A 284 -2.15 -13.92 7.44
C ASN A 284 -2.73 -13.16 6.23
N SER A 285 -1.85 -12.62 5.38
CA SER A 285 -2.22 -11.77 4.24
C SER A 285 -1.50 -12.17 2.96
N THR A 286 -2.09 -11.81 1.83
CA THR A 286 -1.51 -11.98 0.50
C THR A 286 -0.60 -10.79 0.19
N TYR A 287 0.63 -11.06 -0.25
CA TYR A 287 1.57 -10.03 -0.69
C TYR A 287 1.15 -9.46 -2.05
N LEU A 288 0.94 -8.14 -2.10
CA LEU A 288 0.67 -7.41 -3.34
C LEU A 288 1.99 -7.01 -4.01
N CYS A 289 2.24 -7.57 -5.20
CA CYS A 289 3.39 -7.20 -6.01
C CYS A 289 3.18 -5.81 -6.61
N ASN A 290 4.21 -4.96 -6.51
CA ASN A 290 4.14 -3.57 -6.97
C ASN A 290 4.62 -3.38 -8.42
N ASN A 291 5.16 -4.44 -9.03
CA ASN A 291 5.61 -4.49 -10.41
C ASN A 291 5.58 -5.93 -10.95
N SER A 292 5.59 -6.07 -12.27
CA SER A 292 5.61 -7.34 -13.01
C SER A 292 6.86 -8.15 -12.72
N PHE A 293 8.02 -7.51 -12.56
CA PHE A 293 9.28 -8.21 -12.26
C PHE A 293 9.20 -9.01 -10.95
N THR A 294 8.72 -8.41 -9.86
CA THR A 294 8.51 -9.10 -8.58
C THR A 294 7.43 -10.17 -8.70
N ASN A 295 6.36 -9.91 -9.44
CA ASN A 295 5.32 -10.91 -9.68
C ASN A 295 5.90 -12.15 -10.36
N ASN A 296 6.65 -11.98 -11.45
CA ASN A 296 7.27 -13.08 -12.19
C ASN A 296 8.32 -13.81 -11.36
N LEU A 297 9.11 -13.08 -10.55
CA LEU A 297 10.04 -13.69 -9.60
C LEU A 297 9.30 -14.66 -8.66
N ILE A 298 8.11 -14.30 -8.18
CA ILE A 298 7.31 -15.16 -7.31
C ILE A 298 6.62 -16.27 -8.08
N THR A 299 5.95 -15.98 -9.19
CA THR A 299 5.11 -16.96 -9.90
C THR A 299 5.92 -18.00 -10.68
N GLU A 300 7.10 -17.66 -11.19
CA GLU A 300 7.95 -18.59 -11.95
C GLU A 300 8.79 -19.49 -11.04
N ASN A 301 9.08 -19.06 -9.81
CA ASN A 301 9.99 -19.77 -8.91
C ASN A 301 9.26 -20.42 -7.71
N PHE A 302 7.99 -20.11 -7.50
CA PHE A 302 7.18 -20.68 -6.43
C PHE A 302 5.85 -21.19 -7.01
N ASP A 303 5.45 -22.41 -6.64
CA ASP A 303 4.19 -23.08 -7.08
C ASP A 303 2.93 -22.40 -6.50
N ALA A 304 2.73 -21.12 -6.82
CA ALA A 304 1.61 -20.31 -6.37
C ALA A 304 0.39 -20.56 -7.27
N LYS A 305 -0.54 -21.41 -6.82
CA LYS A 305 -1.85 -21.54 -7.48
C LYS A 305 -2.80 -20.45 -6.99
N GLN A 306 -3.38 -19.69 -7.92
CA GLN A 306 -4.36 -18.66 -7.60
C GLN A 306 -5.75 -19.26 -7.39
N ASP A 307 -6.32 -19.04 -6.20
CA ASP A 307 -7.69 -19.41 -5.89
C ASP A 307 -8.72 -18.36 -6.41
N ILE A 308 -10.02 -18.64 -6.28
CA ILE A 308 -11.08 -17.75 -6.78
C ILE A 308 -11.04 -16.38 -6.09
N PRO A 309 -10.88 -16.30 -4.75
CA PRO A 309 -10.79 -15.02 -4.06
C PRO A 309 -9.58 -14.19 -4.49
N ALA A 310 -8.38 -14.77 -4.58
CA ALA A 310 -7.19 -14.07 -5.02
C ALA A 310 -7.30 -13.62 -6.49
N TYR A 311 -7.91 -14.43 -7.35
CA TYR A 311 -8.20 -14.04 -8.73
C TYR A 311 -9.14 -12.83 -8.79
N THR A 312 -10.24 -12.87 -8.06
CA THR A 312 -11.21 -11.77 -8.01
C THR A 312 -10.58 -10.49 -7.48
N ALA A 313 -9.79 -10.57 -6.41
CA ALA A 313 -9.05 -9.41 -5.88
C ALA A 313 -8.11 -8.80 -6.94
N THR A 314 -7.39 -9.66 -7.69
CA THR A 314 -6.48 -9.22 -8.76
C THR A 314 -7.23 -8.49 -9.87
N GLN A 315 -8.38 -9.03 -10.30
CA GLN A 315 -9.21 -8.36 -11.29
C GLN A 315 -9.73 -7.02 -10.76
N VAL A 316 -10.26 -6.99 -9.53
CA VAL A 316 -10.73 -5.76 -8.90
C VAL A 316 -9.63 -4.70 -8.82
N MET A 317 -8.36 -5.07 -8.58
CA MET A 317 -7.23 -4.12 -8.53
C MET A 317 -6.80 -3.57 -9.90
N ASN A 318 -7.00 -4.33 -10.98
CA ASN A 318 -6.52 -3.98 -12.32
C ASN A 318 -7.55 -3.22 -13.17
N LEU A 319 -8.77 -3.02 -12.66
CA LEU A 319 -9.83 -2.33 -13.38
C LEU A 319 -9.73 -0.82 -13.21
N ASP A 320 -10.13 -0.10 -14.24
CA ASP A 320 -10.46 1.31 -14.11
C ASP A 320 -11.96 1.39 -13.82
N LEU A 321 -12.33 1.96 -12.67
CA LEU A 321 -13.73 2.04 -12.23
C LEU A 321 -14.12 3.52 -12.05
N PRO A 322 -14.53 4.22 -13.13
CA PRO A 322 -14.84 5.65 -13.10
C PRO A 322 -15.90 6.05 -12.05
N PHE A 323 -16.80 5.13 -11.68
CA PHE A 323 -17.82 5.40 -10.67
C PHE A 323 -17.26 5.58 -9.26
N LEU A 324 -16.02 5.14 -8.98
CA LEU A 324 -15.36 5.29 -7.67
C LEU A 324 -15.24 6.77 -7.26
N GLU A 325 -15.10 7.69 -8.23
CA GLU A 325 -15.04 9.13 -7.97
C GLU A 325 -16.31 9.64 -7.26
N ASN A 326 -17.45 8.99 -7.50
CA ASN A 326 -18.75 9.35 -6.96
C ASN A 326 -19.10 8.59 -5.67
N LEU A 327 -18.21 7.73 -5.17
CA LEU A 327 -18.41 7.05 -3.89
C LEU A 327 -18.07 7.95 -2.70
N ASP A 328 -18.92 7.88 -1.69
CA ASP A 328 -18.70 8.44 -0.38
C ASP A 328 -18.04 7.37 0.50
N ILE A 329 -16.75 7.55 0.75
CA ILE A 329 -15.94 6.56 1.47
C ILE A 329 -16.42 6.40 2.91
N GLN A 330 -16.88 7.45 3.58
CA GLN A 330 -17.42 7.32 4.92
C GLN A 330 -18.64 6.39 4.92
N LYS A 331 -19.59 6.60 3.99
CA LYS A 331 -20.77 5.73 3.88
C LYS A 331 -20.41 4.29 3.53
N LEU A 332 -19.45 4.08 2.63
CA LEU A 332 -19.00 2.72 2.28
C LEU A 332 -18.41 2.01 3.50
N MET A 333 -17.59 2.72 4.27
CA MET A 333 -17.00 2.24 5.51
C MET A 333 -18.07 1.94 6.57
N ASP A 334 -19.08 2.79 6.70
CA ASP A 334 -20.22 2.57 7.60
C ASP A 334 -21.02 1.31 7.21
N ILE A 335 -21.27 1.09 5.91
CA ILE A 335 -21.94 -0.12 5.42
C ILE A 335 -21.10 -1.37 5.76
N ARG A 336 -19.79 -1.31 5.58
CA ARG A 336 -18.88 -2.42 5.92
C ARG A 336 -18.90 -2.74 7.42
N LEU A 337 -18.98 -1.73 8.28
CA LEU A 337 -19.00 -1.90 9.73
C LEU A 337 -20.36 -2.36 10.28
N TYR A 338 -21.45 -1.78 9.79
CA TYR A 338 -22.77 -1.91 10.44
C TYR A 338 -23.78 -2.72 9.63
N GLU A 339 -23.50 -3.01 8.36
CA GLU A 339 -24.37 -3.74 7.44
C GLU A 339 -23.61 -4.88 6.75
N GLU A 340 -22.95 -5.74 7.53
CA GLU A 340 -22.14 -6.87 7.05
C GLU A 340 -22.84 -7.72 5.98
N ASN A 341 -24.13 -8.00 6.13
CA ASN A 341 -24.90 -8.76 5.14
C ASN A 341 -24.98 -8.08 3.77
N VAL A 342 -25.08 -6.74 3.73
CA VAL A 342 -25.11 -5.97 2.48
C VAL A 342 -23.76 -6.09 1.78
N PHE A 343 -22.66 -5.94 2.53
CA PHE A 343 -21.31 -6.08 1.99
C PHE A 343 -21.03 -7.50 1.50
N THR A 344 -21.34 -8.51 2.31
CA THR A 344 -21.15 -9.92 1.97
C THR A 344 -21.94 -10.33 0.73
N ASN A 345 -23.20 -9.89 0.60
CA ASN A 345 -24.02 -10.19 -0.59
C ASN A 345 -23.42 -9.59 -1.85
N PHE A 346 -22.95 -8.34 -1.80
CA PHE A 346 -22.27 -7.70 -2.94
C PHE A 346 -21.00 -8.48 -3.32
N ARG A 347 -20.18 -8.83 -2.32
CA ARG A 347 -18.93 -9.57 -2.51
C ARG A 347 -19.17 -10.93 -3.17
N LEU A 348 -20.15 -11.70 -2.71
CA LEU A 348 -20.47 -13.01 -3.27
C LEU A 348 -20.94 -12.93 -4.73
N GLU A 349 -21.75 -11.93 -5.09
CA GLU A 349 -22.16 -11.74 -6.49
C GLU A 349 -20.97 -11.32 -7.37
N LEU A 350 -20.05 -10.51 -6.82
CA LEU A 350 -18.82 -10.14 -7.49
C LEU A 350 -17.96 -11.39 -7.79
N GLU A 351 -17.71 -12.25 -6.81
CA GLU A 351 -16.95 -13.50 -7.00
C GLU A 351 -17.61 -14.43 -8.02
N LYS A 352 -18.93 -14.56 -7.95
CA LYS A 352 -19.70 -15.36 -8.91
C LYS A 352 -19.49 -14.84 -10.33
N SER A 353 -19.56 -13.52 -10.52
CA SER A 353 -19.36 -12.88 -11.83
C SER A 353 -17.92 -13.06 -12.34
N PHE A 354 -16.91 -12.88 -11.48
CA PHE A 354 -15.50 -13.05 -11.87
C PHE A 354 -15.07 -14.50 -12.05
N ARG A 355 -15.74 -15.46 -11.40
CA ARG A 355 -15.47 -16.90 -11.58
C ARG A 355 -15.61 -17.31 -13.05
N GLU A 356 -16.57 -16.73 -13.76
CA GLU A 356 -16.82 -17.00 -15.19
C GLU A 356 -15.68 -16.51 -16.09
N LEU A 357 -14.87 -15.56 -15.61
CA LEU A 357 -13.75 -14.98 -16.36
C LEU A 357 -12.45 -15.78 -16.25
N ARG A 358 -12.34 -16.75 -15.34
CA ARG A 358 -11.07 -17.46 -15.06
C ARG A 358 -10.51 -18.27 -16.23
N ASN A 359 -11.37 -18.64 -17.18
CA ASN A 359 -10.97 -19.40 -18.36
C ASN A 359 -10.62 -18.49 -19.55
N GLU A 360 -10.75 -17.17 -19.40
CA GLU A 360 -10.37 -16.20 -20.43
C GLU A 360 -8.89 -15.89 -20.32
N THR A 361 -8.19 -15.90 -21.45
CA THR A 361 -6.73 -15.70 -21.50
C THR A 361 -6.33 -14.40 -22.18
N ASP A 362 -7.23 -13.79 -22.95
CA ASP A 362 -7.00 -12.50 -23.58
C ASP A 362 -7.24 -11.36 -22.58
N GLU A 363 -6.18 -10.59 -22.28
CA GLU A 363 -6.21 -9.47 -21.33
C GLU A 363 -7.21 -8.37 -21.72
N LYS A 364 -7.40 -8.09 -23.02
CA LYS A 364 -8.35 -7.07 -23.48
C LYS A 364 -9.78 -7.54 -23.26
N ILE A 365 -10.06 -8.81 -23.58
CA ILE A 365 -11.38 -9.40 -23.37
C ILE A 365 -11.69 -9.51 -21.87
N LEU A 366 -10.71 -9.90 -21.05
CA LEU A 366 -10.82 -9.90 -19.60
C LEU A 366 -11.22 -8.54 -19.06
N LYS A 367 -10.48 -7.49 -19.46
CA LYS A 367 -10.76 -6.11 -19.03
C LYS A 367 -12.17 -5.67 -19.42
N GLN A 368 -12.57 -5.90 -20.68
CA GLN A 368 -13.90 -5.54 -21.17
C GLN A 368 -15.02 -6.26 -20.42
N LYS A 369 -14.87 -7.58 -20.20
CA LYS A 369 -15.88 -8.37 -19.46
C LYS A 369 -15.99 -7.93 -18.00
N ALA A 370 -14.86 -7.60 -17.38
CA ALA A 370 -14.81 -7.11 -16.02
C ALA A 370 -15.46 -5.72 -15.87
N GLU A 371 -15.22 -4.80 -16.81
CA GLU A 371 -15.93 -3.51 -16.88
C GLU A 371 -17.46 -3.70 -17.02
N ASN A 372 -17.89 -4.66 -17.85
CA ASN A 372 -19.31 -4.98 -18.02
C ASN A 372 -19.96 -5.50 -16.73
N ILE A 373 -19.26 -6.31 -15.93
CA ILE A 373 -19.76 -6.78 -14.62
C ILE A 373 -20.06 -5.57 -13.72
N PHE A 374 -19.14 -4.61 -13.64
CA PHE A 374 -19.33 -3.42 -12.82
C PHE A 374 -20.42 -2.49 -13.37
N HIS A 375 -20.54 -2.36 -14.70
CA HIS A 375 -21.63 -1.61 -15.32
C HIS A 375 -23.00 -2.24 -15.00
N GLU A 376 -23.13 -3.57 -15.10
CA GLU A 376 -24.36 -4.29 -14.75
C GLU A 376 -24.71 -4.09 -13.27
N LEU A 377 -23.74 -4.25 -12.35
CA LEU A 377 -23.97 -4.08 -10.91
C LEU A 377 -24.29 -2.63 -10.53
N ASN A 378 -23.59 -1.65 -11.10
CA ASN A 378 -23.73 -0.25 -10.70
C ASN A 378 -24.90 0.47 -11.38
N GLU A 379 -25.06 0.29 -12.69
CA GLU A 379 -26.02 1.05 -13.49
C GLU A 379 -27.33 0.28 -13.67
N VAL A 380 -27.27 -0.93 -14.19
CA VAL A 380 -28.47 -1.71 -14.53
C VAL A 380 -29.19 -2.15 -13.26
N GLN A 381 -28.50 -2.83 -12.35
CA GLN A 381 -29.08 -3.26 -11.08
C GLN A 381 -29.31 -2.08 -10.13
N GLY A 382 -28.44 -1.05 -10.16
CA GLY A 382 -28.65 0.19 -9.40
C GLY A 382 -29.95 0.91 -9.77
N GLN A 383 -30.31 0.94 -11.06
CA GLN A 383 -31.59 1.51 -11.51
C GLN A 383 -32.78 0.67 -11.05
N LYS A 384 -32.67 -0.66 -11.03
CA LYS A 384 -33.71 -1.55 -10.48
C LYS A 384 -33.95 -1.26 -9.00
N ILE A 385 -32.89 -1.01 -8.21
CA ILE A 385 -33.00 -0.62 -6.81
C ILE A 385 -33.69 0.74 -6.67
N LYS A 386 -33.28 1.74 -7.44
CA LYS A 386 -33.91 3.06 -7.43
C LYS A 386 -35.42 2.95 -7.68
N ASN A 387 -35.81 2.17 -8.70
CA ASN A 387 -37.22 1.92 -9.02
C ASN A 387 -37.96 1.23 -7.87
N LYS A 388 -37.35 0.23 -7.22
CA LYS A 388 -37.93 -0.45 -6.05
C LYS A 388 -38.12 0.49 -4.86
N ILE A 389 -37.12 1.34 -4.57
CA ILE A 389 -37.20 2.32 -3.48
C ILE A 389 -38.26 3.38 -3.78
N ASP A 390 -38.35 3.86 -5.01
CA ASP A 390 -39.37 4.82 -5.42
C ASP A 390 -40.78 4.20 -5.37
N HIS A 391 -40.91 2.90 -5.67
CA HIS A 391 -42.16 2.16 -5.49
C HIS A 391 -42.56 2.08 -4.02
N ILE A 392 -41.62 1.79 -3.11
CA ILE A 392 -41.86 1.77 -1.66
C ILE A 392 -42.31 3.16 -1.17
N LYS A 393 -41.62 4.23 -1.59
CA LYS A 393 -42.00 5.61 -1.25
C LYS A 393 -43.42 5.94 -1.73
N LYS A 394 -43.75 5.55 -2.97
CA LYS A 394 -45.08 5.74 -3.55
C LYS A 394 -46.15 4.97 -2.78
N GLN A 395 -45.95 3.67 -2.53
CA GLN A 395 -46.89 2.86 -1.74
C GLN A 395 -47.10 3.42 -0.33
N ALA A 396 -46.03 3.87 0.33
CA ALA A 396 -46.16 4.47 1.66
C ALA A 396 -46.89 5.82 1.63
N SER A 397 -46.70 6.64 0.59
CA SER A 397 -47.46 7.88 0.40
C SER A 397 -48.94 7.66 0.10
N VAL A 398 -49.29 6.58 -0.63
CA VAL A 398 -50.69 6.20 -0.91
C VAL A 398 -51.37 5.68 0.36
N ASN A 399 -50.67 4.89 1.17
CA ASN A 399 -51.21 4.36 2.43
C ASN A 399 -51.33 5.43 3.53
N ALA A 400 -50.51 6.49 3.49
CA ALA A 400 -50.64 7.63 4.40
C ALA A 400 -51.94 8.42 4.21
N ILE A 401 -52.57 8.36 3.03
CA ILE A 401 -53.85 9.03 2.75
C ILE A 401 -55.04 8.32 3.44
N VAL A 402 -54.89 7.05 3.81
CA VAL A 402 -55.94 6.27 4.52
C VAL A 402 -55.97 6.57 6.03
N GLY A 403 -55.00 7.33 6.56
CA GLY A 403 -54.83 7.61 7.99
C GLY A 403 -55.00 9.08 8.41
N LEU A 404 -55.78 9.90 7.69
CA LEU A 404 -55.98 11.32 8.01
C LEU A 404 -57.06 11.55 9.09
N GLY A 405 -56.89 10.90 10.25
CA GLY A 405 -57.78 10.98 11.39
C GLY A 405 -57.05 11.04 12.73
N GLY A 406 -56.09 11.96 12.88
CA GLY A 406 -55.51 12.30 14.18
C GLY A 406 -54.00 12.17 14.26
N LEU A 407 -53.32 13.31 14.39
CA LEU A 407 -52.24 13.61 15.35
C LEU A 407 -51.44 14.81 14.83
N ALA A 408 -51.79 15.99 15.35
CA ALA A 408 -50.94 17.15 15.35
C ALA A 408 -49.83 16.98 16.41
N SER A 409 -48.65 17.54 16.14
CA SER A 409 -47.47 17.72 17.02
C SER A 409 -46.44 16.58 17.14
N SER A 410 -45.30 16.70 16.43
CA SER A 410 -43.91 16.67 16.98
C SER A 410 -42.84 16.62 15.86
N PHE A 411 -41.64 17.14 16.18
CA PHE A 411 -40.65 17.74 15.29
C PHE A 411 -39.63 16.79 14.61
N HIS A 412 -38.94 17.37 13.61
CA HIS A 412 -37.84 16.87 12.78
C HIS A 412 -36.71 16.08 13.47
N THR A 413 -36.50 14.84 13.02
CA THR A 413 -35.19 14.18 12.88
C THR A 413 -35.19 13.37 11.59
N GLY A 414 -34.06 13.34 10.86
CA GLY A 414 -33.97 13.03 9.43
C GLY A 414 -34.74 11.79 8.93
N GLY A 415 -35.63 12.02 7.96
CA GLY A 415 -35.99 11.13 6.84
C GLY A 415 -36.69 9.78 7.11
N PHE A 416 -36.58 9.17 8.29
CA PHE A 416 -37.02 7.78 8.51
C PHE A 416 -38.08 7.61 9.61
N SER A 417 -38.37 8.63 10.43
CA SER A 417 -39.23 8.46 11.62
C SER A 417 -40.75 8.61 11.36
N LEU A 418 -41.18 9.35 10.33
CA LEU A 418 -42.62 9.52 10.04
C LEU A 418 -43.27 8.31 9.32
N LEU A 419 -42.49 7.59 8.52
CA LEU A 419 -42.97 6.42 7.78
C LEU A 419 -43.14 5.19 8.67
N ALA A 420 -42.26 4.99 9.66
CA ALA A 420 -42.34 3.87 10.58
C ALA A 420 -43.62 3.91 11.45
N THR A 421 -44.03 5.11 11.86
CA THR A 421 -45.20 5.32 12.74
C THR A 421 -46.53 5.10 12.01
N ALA A 422 -46.62 5.46 10.71
CA ALA A 422 -47.82 5.23 9.90
C ALA A 422 -47.99 3.74 9.49
N VAL A 423 -46.87 3.03 9.34
CA VAL A 423 -46.86 1.65 8.87
C VAL A 423 -47.14 0.66 10.01
N ALA A 424 -46.88 1.02 11.27
CA ALA A 424 -47.07 0.18 12.45
C ALA A 424 -48.54 -0.26 12.73
N MET A 425 -49.54 0.30 12.04
CA MET A 425 -50.96 -0.02 12.29
C MET A 425 -51.61 -1.03 11.31
N GLY A 426 -50.87 -1.66 10.38
CA GLY A 426 -51.46 -2.67 9.49
C GLY A 426 -50.49 -3.55 8.70
N LYS A 427 -51.07 -4.44 7.86
CA LYS A 427 -50.41 -5.39 6.92
C LYS A 427 -49.28 -4.77 6.06
N GLY A 428 -49.26 -3.44 5.92
CA GLY A 428 -48.17 -2.70 5.29
C GLY A 428 -46.81 -2.78 6.00
N TYR A 429 -46.73 -3.06 7.30
CA TYR A 429 -45.43 -3.21 8.00
C TYR A 429 -44.69 -4.47 7.61
N THR A 430 -45.40 -5.59 7.53
CA THR A 430 -44.81 -6.85 7.09
C THR A 430 -44.37 -6.78 5.64
N ASP A 431 -45.17 -6.14 4.79
CA ASP A 431 -44.84 -5.95 3.37
C ASP A 431 -43.65 -4.98 3.21
N TYR A 432 -43.63 -3.87 3.95
CA TYR A 432 -42.51 -2.93 3.98
C TYR A 432 -41.22 -3.59 4.47
N LEU A 433 -41.27 -4.39 5.55
CA LEU A 433 -40.12 -5.13 6.04
C LEU A 433 -39.62 -6.16 5.02
N ALA A 434 -40.53 -6.88 4.35
CA ALA A 434 -40.19 -7.82 3.29
C ALA A 434 -39.52 -7.11 2.10
N TYR A 435 -40.08 -6.01 1.62
CA TYR A 435 -39.53 -5.19 0.54
C TYR A 435 -38.18 -4.56 0.90
N ASN A 436 -38.04 -4.03 2.12
CA ASN A 436 -36.78 -3.47 2.60
C ASN A 436 -35.70 -4.55 2.70
N LYS A 437 -36.07 -5.76 3.14
CA LYS A 437 -35.18 -6.93 3.14
C LYS A 437 -34.77 -7.32 1.72
N GLU A 438 -35.70 -7.31 0.76
CA GLU A 438 -35.43 -7.61 -0.64
C GLU A 438 -34.50 -6.57 -1.30
N VAL A 439 -34.69 -5.29 -0.98
CA VAL A 439 -33.80 -4.21 -1.44
C VAL A 439 -32.40 -4.37 -0.85
N LYS A 440 -32.27 -4.63 0.45
CA LYS A 440 -30.97 -4.85 1.12
C LYS A 440 -30.26 -6.12 0.66
N ASN A 441 -31.00 -7.14 0.21
CA ASN A 441 -30.44 -8.37 -0.33
C ASN A 441 -29.97 -8.23 -1.78
N ASN A 442 -30.29 -7.13 -2.48
CA ASN A 442 -29.79 -6.90 -3.83
C ASN A 442 -28.31 -6.47 -3.77
N PRO A 443 -27.39 -7.14 -4.50
CA PRO A 443 -25.97 -6.80 -4.51
C PRO A 443 -25.69 -5.31 -4.82
N ALA A 444 -26.43 -4.72 -5.75
CA ALA A 444 -26.24 -3.33 -6.14
C ALA A 444 -26.62 -2.30 -5.04
N TYR A 445 -27.23 -2.75 -3.94
CA TYR A 445 -27.66 -1.86 -2.86
C TYR A 445 -26.48 -1.20 -2.18
N LEU A 446 -25.35 -1.91 -2.07
CA LEU A 446 -24.10 -1.36 -1.57
C LEU A 446 -23.67 -0.14 -2.39
N LEU A 447 -23.59 -0.29 -3.71
CA LEU A 447 -23.17 0.78 -4.62
C LEU A 447 -24.17 1.93 -4.64
N TRP A 448 -25.48 1.63 -4.59
CA TRP A 448 -26.52 2.66 -4.52
C TRP A 448 -26.41 3.50 -3.23
N LYS A 449 -26.23 2.84 -2.08
CA LYS A 449 -26.20 3.51 -0.76
C LYS A 449 -24.91 4.29 -0.51
N SER A 450 -23.80 3.81 -1.06
CA SER A 450 -22.47 4.43 -0.92
C SER A 450 -22.24 5.62 -1.87
N LYS A 451 -23.17 5.94 -2.78
CA LYS A 451 -23.05 7.15 -3.61
C LYS A 451 -23.09 8.43 -2.79
N LYS A 452 -22.31 9.43 -3.22
CA LYS A 452 -22.44 10.81 -2.77
C LYS A 452 -23.88 11.29 -3.01
N ALA A 453 -24.41 12.08 -2.09
CA ALA A 453 -25.71 12.70 -2.33
C ALA A 453 -25.60 13.59 -3.57
N SER A 454 -26.52 13.43 -4.52
CA SER A 454 -26.65 14.34 -5.66
C SER A 454 -26.85 15.75 -5.11
N ARG A 455 -25.97 16.69 -5.46
CA ARG A 455 -26.16 18.11 -5.18
C ARG A 455 -27.33 18.66 -5.99
#